data_AF-A0A4R2QTW6-F1
#
_entry.id   AF-A0A4R2QTW6-F1
#
_cell.length_a   1.000
_cell.length_b   1.000
_cell.length_c   1.000
_cell.angle_alpha   90.00
_cell.angle_beta   90.00
_cell.angle_gamma   90.00
#
_symmetry.space_group_name_H-M   'P 1'
#
loop_
_entity.id
_entity.type
_entity.pdbx_description
1 polymer ?
#
loop_
_entity_poly.entity_id
_entity_poly.type
_entity_poly.pdbx_seq_one_letter_code
_entity_poly.pdbx_strand_id
1 'polypeptide(L)' 'MNSISGQIETLRQKLLETVDSYRGDFLHPNVLRISQELDSLIVHVQRRNQQQAQSPDACRESGQAGL' A
#
# COMPACT_ATOMS: atom_id res chain seq x y z
N MET A 1 -12.01 -14.98 -0.21
CA MET A 1 -11.77 -13.66 -0.84
C MET A 1 -10.65 -12.96 -0.08
N ASN A 2 -9.38 -13.24 -0.40
CA ASN A 2 -8.24 -12.61 0.29
C ASN A 2 -7.70 -11.47 -0.56
N SER A 3 -8.44 -10.36 -0.60
CA SER A 3 -7.95 -9.14 -1.26
C SER A 3 -6.87 -8.50 -0.37
N ILE A 4 -5.82 -7.94 -0.98
CA ILE A 4 -4.72 -7.30 -0.22
C ILE A 4 -5.26 -6.19 0.70
N SER A 5 -6.33 -5.52 0.29
CA SER A 5 -7.07 -4.56 1.12
C SER A 5 -7.58 -5.16 2.43
N GLY A 6 -8.06 -6.41 2.42
CA GLY A 6 -8.51 -7.10 3.64
C GLY A 6 -7.37 -7.47 4.59
N GLN A 7 -6.18 -7.76 4.04
CA GLN A 7 -4.98 -7.97 4.86
C GLN A 7 -4.53 -6.66 5.53
N ILE A 8 -4.61 -5.53 4.81
CA ILE A 8 -4.30 -4.20 5.36
C ILE A 8 -5.28 -3.84 6.49
N GLU A 9 -6.59 -4.06 6.30
CA GLU A 9 -7.58 -3.81 7.36
C GLU A 9 -7.34 -4.69 8.59
N THR A 10 -7.03 -5.97 8.39
CA THR A 10 -6.75 -6.91 9.48
C THR A 10 -5.51 -6.47 10.28
N LEU A 11 -4.44 -6.09 9.58
CA LEU A 11 -3.22 -5.57 10.22
C LEU A 11 -3.46 -4.25 10.94
N ARG A 12 -4.32 -3.39 10.38
CA ARG A 12 -4.68 -2.11 11.00
C ARG A 12 -5.45 -2.32 12.29
N GLN A 13 -6.41 -3.24 12.31
CA GLN A 13 -7.13 -3.59 13.54
C GLN A 13 -6.18 -4.19 14.57
N LYS A 14 -5.30 -5.11 14.15
CA LYS A 14 -4.32 -5.71 15.04
C LYS A 14 -3.37 -4.68 15.65
N LEU A 15 -2.95 -3.66 14.88
CA LEU A 15 -2.15 -2.55 15.39
C LEU A 15 -2.89 -1.77 16.48
N LEU A 16 -4.16 -1.42 16.23
CA LEU A 16 -5.00 -0.68 17.19
C LEU A 16 -5.18 -1.47 18.48
N GLU A 17 -5.53 -2.75 18.41
CA GLU A 17 -5.66 -3.63 19.58
C GLU A 17 -4.34 -3.77 20.35
N THR A 18 -3.23 -3.83 19.62
CA THR A 18 -1.89 -3.94 20.21
C THR A 18 -1.52 -2.64 20.94
N VAL A 19 -1.76 -1.48 20.34
CA VAL A 19 -1.54 -0.17 20.96
C VAL A 19 -2.42 0.01 22.20
N ASP A 20 -3.69 -0.38 22.12
CA ASP A 20 -4.64 -0.35 23.24
C ASP A 20 -4.15 -1.21 24.41
N SER A 21 -3.71 -2.44 24.11
CA SER A 21 -3.13 -3.37 25.09
C SER A 21 -1.87 -2.82 25.78
N TYR A 22 -1.04 -2.07 25.05
CA TYR A 22 0.17 -1.42 25.60
C TYR A 22 -0.10 0.00 26.12
N ARG A 23 -1.35 0.37 26.41
CA ARG A 23 -1.74 1.69 26.96
C ARG A 23 -1.28 2.88 26.12
N GLY A 24 -1.28 2.75 24.80
CA GLY A 24 -0.84 3.82 23.91
C GLY A 24 0.67 3.93 23.76
N ASP A 25 1.44 2.91 24.11
CA ASP A 25 2.88 2.88 23.85
C ASP A 25 3.15 2.61 22.36
N PHE A 26 3.26 3.70 21.59
CA PHE A 26 3.55 3.64 20.16
C PHE A 26 5.00 3.22 19.85
N LEU A 27 5.88 3.25 20.85
CA LEU A 27 7.29 2.86 20.74
C LEU A 27 7.50 1.39 21.10
N HIS A 28 6.44 0.67 21.47
CA HIS A 28 6.55 -0.73 21.79
C HIS A 28 7.05 -1.51 20.56
N PRO A 29 8.07 -2.39 20.71
CA PRO A 29 8.65 -3.12 19.58
C PRO A 29 7.61 -3.93 18.80
N ASN A 30 6.55 -4.39 19.47
CA ASN A 30 5.44 -5.10 18.83
C ASN A 30 4.55 -4.17 17.99
N VAL A 31 4.28 -2.95 18.45
CA VAL A 31 3.53 -1.93 17.69
C VAL A 31 4.35 -1.49 16.48
N LEU A 32 5.65 -1.20 16.67
CA LEU A 32 6.56 -0.84 15.58
C LEU A 32 6.66 -1.94 14.52
N ARG A 33 6.74 -3.20 14.94
CA ARG A 33 6.82 -4.34 14.00
C ARG A 33 5.56 -4.46 13.16
N ILE A 34 4.38 -4.34 13.77
CA ILE A 34 3.09 -4.37 13.04
C ILE A 34 2.98 -3.14 12.12
N SER A 35 3.42 -1.97 12.57
CA SER A 35 3.43 -0.74 11.78
C SER A 35 4.30 -0.87 10.52
N GLN A 36 5.51 -1.42 10.64
CA GLN A 36 6.41 -1.63 9.49
C GLN A 36 5.86 -2.67 8.51
N GLU A 37 5.21 -3.72 9.01
CA GLU A 37 4.58 -4.73 8.17
C GLU A 37 3.42 -4.14 7.37
N LEU A 38 2.61 -3.30 8.01
CA LEU A 38 1.49 -2.59 7.40
C LEU A 38 1.98 -1.57 6.35
N ASP A 39 3.03 -0.80 6.68
CA ASP A 39 3.65 0.16 5.76
C ASP A 39 4.19 -0.53 4.50
N SER A 40 4.91 -1.65 4.67
CA SER A 40 5.43 -2.46 3.55
C SER A 40 4.32 -2.97 2.63
N LEU A 41 3.17 -3.36 3.19
CA LEU A 41 1.99 -3.79 2.44
C LEU A 41 1.35 -2.64 1.66
N ILE A 42 1.23 -1.45 2.27
CA ILE A 42 0.72 -0.26 1.60
C ILE A 42 1.63 0.12 0.43
N VAL A 43 2.95 0.15 0.63
CA VAL A 43 3.93 0.47 -0.42
C VAL A 43 3.84 -0.55 -1.56
N HIS A 44 3.70 -1.85 -1.26
CA HIS A 44 3.52 -2.87 -2.28
C HIS A 44 2.25 -2.64 -3.11
N VAL A 45 1.13 -2.33 -2.47
CA VAL A 45 -0.13 -2.04 -3.17
C VAL A 45 -0.02 -0.78 -4.00
N GLN A 46 0.54 0.30 -3.45
CA GLN A 46 0.73 1.57 -4.17
C GLN A 46 1.62 1.38 -5.39
N ARG A 47 2.73 0.64 -5.27
CA ARG A 47 3.61 0.32 -6.40
C ARG A 47 2.87 -0.48 -7.47
N ARG A 48 2.08 -1.48 -7.07
CA ARG A 48 1.29 -2.28 -8.02
C ARG A 48 0.24 -1.44 -8.75
N ASN A 49 -0.39 -0.51 -8.03
CA ASN A 49 -1.40 0.39 -8.57
C ASN A 49 -0.77 1.43 -9.52
N GLN A 50 0.42 1.96 -9.17
CA GLN A 50 1.20 2.83 -10.07
C GLN A 50 1.67 2.09 -11.33
N GLN A 51 2.11 0.83 -11.23
CA GLN A 51 2.49 0.04 -12.42
C GLN A 51 1.30 -0.25 -13.34
N GLN A 52 0.07 -0.39 -12.81
CA GLN A 52 -1.13 -0.50 -13.64
C GLN A 52 -1.54 0.84 -14.26
N ALA A 53 -1.31 1.97 -13.57
CA ALA A 53 -1.53 3.30 -14.13
C ALA A 53 -0.44 3.73 -15.14
N GLN A 54 0.71 3.06 -15.15
CA GLN A 54 1.82 3.29 -16.08
C GLN A 54 1.84 2.32 -17.27
N SER A 55 0.70 1.74 -17.67
CA SER A 55 0.63 1.24 -19.05
C SER A 55 0.88 2.45 -19.97
N PRO A 56 2.03 2.51 -20.65
CA PRO A 56 2.29 3.61 -21.56
C PRO A 56 1.34 3.36 -22.71
N ASP A 57 0.27 4.14 -22.80
CA ASP A 57 -0.39 4.32 -24.09
C ASP A 57 0.72 4.86 -24.99
N ALA A 58 1.21 3.94 -25.81
CA ALA A 58 2.36 4.13 -26.64
C ALA A 58 2.14 5.45 -27.38
N CYS A 59 3.12 6.33 -27.29
CA CYS A 59 3.28 7.49 -28.14
C CYS A 59 3.17 6.99 -29.60
N ARG A 60 1.95 6.92 -30.15
CA ARG A 60 1.74 6.59 -31.54
C ARG A 60 1.95 7.87 -32.32
N GLU A 61 3.24 8.12 -32.52
CA GLU A 61 3.82 8.74 -33.69
C GLU A 61 2.84 8.72 -34.86
N SER A 62 2.36 9.91 -35.23
CA SER A 62 2.00 10.25 -36.60
C SER A 62 1.92 11.77 -36.64
N GLY A 63 3.09 12.40 -36.76
CA GLY A 63 3.18 13.70 -37.43
C GLY A 63 2.70 13.50 -38.85
N GLN A 64 1.39 13.61 -39.08
CA GLN A 64 0.84 13.66 -40.42
C GLN A 64 1.01 15.08 -40.94
N ALA A 65 2.14 15.30 -41.61
CA ALA A 65 2.26 16.35 -42.59
C ALA A 65 1.14 16.18 -43.62
N GLY A 66 0.25 17.16 -43.71
CA GLY A 66 -0.75 17.29 -44.76
C GLY A 66 -0.69 18.71 -45.27
N LEU A 67 -0.14 18.84 -46.48
CA LEU A 67 -0.05 20.05 -47.30
C LEU A 67 -1.43 20.66 -47.59
#